data_AF-A0A2I2Z1H7-F1
#
_entry.id   AF-A0A2I2Z1H7-F1
#
_cell.length_a   1.000
_cell.length_b   1.000
_cell.length_c   1.000
_cell.angle_alpha   90.00
_cell.angle_beta   90.00
_cell.angle_gamma   90.00
#
_symmetry.space_group_name_H-M   'P 1'
#
loop_
_entity.id
_entity.type
_entity.pdbx_description
1 polymer ?
#
loop_
_entity_poly.entity_id
_entity_poly.type
_entity_poly.pdbx_seq_one_letter_code
_entity_poly.pdbx_strand_id
1 'polypeptide(L)'
;MVCALLIASEIFLTAEESLYYFGERRTDKTHSNKFQGVETPSQNRYVGYFAHVKHLYNWNLPPRRILFIKRLIIYSIRGDVCDLKFQIVMEKKVVFSSTSLGNFSILHDIETAGVLINVYDSPCLYDDVKVQFFSSVSNHKIASAIVLVWANDFI
;
A
#
# COMPACT_ATOMS: atom_id res chain seq x y z
N MET A 1 4.23 14.67 -5.97
CA MET A 1 5.57 14.92 -6.53
C MET A 1 6.30 16.08 -5.88
N VAL A 2 5.63 17.17 -5.46
CA VAL A 2 6.28 18.32 -4.79
C VAL A 2 7.17 17.88 -3.62
N CYS A 3 6.70 16.99 -2.74
CA CYS A 3 7.52 16.53 -1.61
C CYS A 3 8.82 15.82 -2.03
N ALA A 4 8.78 15.00 -3.08
CA ALA A 4 9.99 14.39 -3.65
C ALA A 4 10.94 15.44 -4.22
N LEU A 5 10.41 16.48 -4.89
CA LEU A 5 11.22 17.58 -5.39
C LEU A 5 11.91 18.36 -4.26
N LEU A 6 11.20 18.65 -3.16
CA LEU A 6 11.79 19.33 -2.00
C LEU A 6 12.94 18.51 -1.39
N ILE A 7 12.80 17.18 -1.36
CA ILE A 7 13.87 16.27 -0.92
C ILE A 7 15.01 16.28 -1.94
N ALA A 8 14.70 16.22 -3.24
CA ALA A 8 15.71 16.26 -4.30
C ALA A 8 16.57 17.54 -4.24
N SER A 9 15.92 18.68 -4.00
CA SER A 9 16.56 20.00 -3.85
C SER A 9 17.22 20.23 -2.49
N GLU A 10 17.33 19.21 -1.64
CA GLU A 10 17.97 19.31 -0.31
C GLU A 10 17.33 20.32 0.65
N ILE A 11 16.08 20.71 0.39
CA ILE A 11 15.31 21.57 1.30
C ILE A 11 14.91 20.76 2.55
N PHE A 12 14.60 19.48 2.37
CA PHE A 12 14.34 18.54 3.47
C PHE A 12 15.14 17.25 3.27
N LEU A 13 15.55 16.63 4.38
CA LEU A 13 16.26 15.36 4.36
C LEU A 13 15.31 14.17 4.49
N THR A 14 14.18 14.37 5.17
CA THR A 14 13.23 13.28 5.44
C THR A 14 11.94 13.45 4.65
N ALA A 15 11.28 12.32 4.38
CA ALA A 15 9.94 12.32 3.83
C ALA A 15 8.93 12.98 4.78
N GLU A 16 9.07 12.78 6.09
CA GLU A 16 8.20 13.35 7.11
C GLU A 16 8.21 14.88 7.08
N GLU A 17 9.38 15.52 7.12
CA GLU A 17 9.50 16.99 7.08
C GLU A 17 8.91 17.56 5.79
N SER A 18 9.21 16.92 4.66
CA SER A 18 8.74 17.35 3.34
C SER A 18 7.23 17.21 3.18
N LEU A 19 6.66 16.10 3.65
CA LEU A 19 5.22 15.88 3.71
C LEU A 19 4.57 16.89 4.66
N TYR A 20 5.18 17.13 5.81
CA TYR A 20 4.67 18.04 6.81
C TYR A 20 4.57 19.46 6.26
N TYR A 21 5.69 19.97 5.75
CA TYR A 21 5.78 21.30 5.13
C TYR A 21 4.78 21.50 3.99
N PHE A 22 4.60 20.48 3.15
CA PHE A 22 3.64 20.52 2.06
C PHE A 22 2.20 20.54 2.58
N GLY A 23 1.89 19.74 3.60
CA GLY A 23 0.60 19.73 4.28
C GLY A 23 0.21 21.08 4.86
N GLU A 24 1.14 21.74 5.56
CA GLU A 24 0.94 23.07 6.15
C GLU A 24 0.62 24.14 5.10
N ARG A 25 1.21 24.06 3.90
CA ARG A 25 1.01 25.07 2.84
C ARG A 25 -0.21 24.82 1.97
N ARG A 26 -0.61 23.56 1.84
CA ARG A 26 -1.73 23.16 0.97
C ARG A 26 -3.06 23.17 1.71
N THR A 27 -3.03 22.93 3.02
CA THR A 27 -4.22 22.83 3.86
C THR A 27 -4.48 24.17 4.52
N ASP A 28 -5.63 24.78 4.23
CA ASP A 28 -6.14 25.87 5.04
C ASP A 28 -6.67 25.30 6.37
N LYS A 29 -5.94 25.55 7.46
CA LYS A 29 -6.28 25.05 8.80
C LYS A 29 -7.49 25.73 9.42
N THR A 30 -8.02 26.79 8.81
CA THR A 30 -9.21 27.49 9.31
C THR A 30 -10.47 26.61 9.29
N HIS A 31 -10.50 25.56 8.46
CA HIS A 31 -11.66 24.67 8.29
C HIS A 31 -11.46 23.24 8.83
N SER A 32 -10.23 22.74 9.03
CA SER A 32 -9.96 21.41 9.61
C SER A 32 -8.51 21.21 10.05
N ASN A 33 -8.28 20.48 11.16
CA ASN A 33 -6.94 20.10 11.64
C ASN A 33 -6.38 18.82 10.99
N LYS A 34 -7.12 18.15 10.11
CA LYS A 34 -6.60 16.94 9.43
C LYS A 34 -5.57 17.33 8.38
N PHE A 35 -4.50 16.55 8.26
CA PHE A 35 -3.53 16.65 7.17
C PHE A 35 -4.25 16.47 5.82
N GLN A 36 -4.36 17.52 5.01
CA GLN A 36 -5.00 17.47 3.68
C GLN A 36 -3.99 17.60 2.53
N GLY A 37 -2.68 17.66 2.83
CA GLY A 37 -1.65 17.83 1.80
C GLY A 37 -1.37 16.60 0.96
N VAL A 38 -1.48 15.40 1.52
CA VAL A 38 -1.29 14.14 0.77
C VAL A 38 -2.45 13.20 1.06
N GLU A 39 -3.15 12.85 -0.03
CA GLU A 39 -4.51 12.32 0.01
C GLU A 39 -4.58 10.84 0.40
N THR A 40 -3.48 10.08 0.23
CA THR A 40 -3.47 8.63 0.49
C THR A 40 -2.20 8.16 1.20
N PRO A 41 -2.28 7.18 2.12
CA PRO A 41 -1.11 6.59 2.78
C PRO A 41 -0.07 6.00 1.81
N SER A 42 -0.51 5.48 0.65
CA SER A 42 0.42 5.01 -0.38
C SER A 42 1.24 6.15 -0.98
N GLN A 43 0.67 7.33 -1.22
CA GLN A 43 1.45 8.48 -1.70
C GLN A 43 2.54 8.88 -0.68
N ASN A 44 2.21 8.92 0.61
CA ASN A 44 3.20 9.18 1.68
C ASN A 44 4.35 8.18 1.62
N ARG A 45 4.02 6.90 1.46
CA ARG A 45 5.00 5.82 1.37
C ARG A 45 5.97 6.00 0.19
N TYR A 46 5.48 6.45 -0.96
CA TYR A 46 6.34 6.70 -2.13
C TYR A 46 7.27 7.90 -1.95
N VAL A 47 6.89 8.90 -1.14
CA VAL A 47 7.82 9.97 -0.75
C VAL A 47 8.94 9.39 0.14
N GLY A 48 8.60 8.49 1.06
CA GLY A 48 9.57 7.73 1.84
C GLY A 48 10.52 6.90 0.97
N TYR A 49 9.96 6.16 0.01
CA TYR A 49 10.76 5.38 -0.95
C TYR A 49 11.70 6.25 -1.77
N PHE A 50 11.24 7.44 -2.20
CA PHE A 50 12.11 8.39 -2.89
C PHE A 50 13.27 8.86 -2.01
N ALA A 51 13.01 9.19 -0.74
CA ALA A 51 14.07 9.55 0.21
C ALA A 51 15.10 8.43 0.36
N HIS A 52 14.67 7.16 0.42
CA HIS A 52 15.58 6.01 0.45
C HIS A 52 16.39 5.88 -0.84
N VAL A 53 15.78 6.03 -2.02
CA VAL A 53 16.50 6.00 -3.30
C VAL A 53 17.61 7.05 -3.32
N LYS A 54 17.30 8.27 -2.88
CA LYS A 54 18.30 9.35 -2.80
C LYS A 54 19.42 9.01 -1.81
N HIS A 55 19.07 8.68 -0.56
CA HIS A 55 20.04 8.65 0.54
C HIS A 55 20.73 7.29 0.73
N LEU A 56 20.02 6.18 0.54
CA LEU A 56 20.54 4.82 0.77
C LEU A 56 21.11 4.21 -0.52
N TYR A 57 20.50 4.51 -1.65
CA TYR A 57 20.88 3.93 -2.95
C TYR A 57 21.63 4.93 -3.84
N ASN A 58 21.97 6.11 -3.31
CA ASN A 58 22.70 7.17 -4.00
C ASN A 58 22.12 7.45 -5.40
N TRP A 59 20.81 7.72 -5.44
CA TRP A 59 20.00 7.97 -6.64
C TRP A 59 19.79 6.78 -7.58
N ASN A 60 20.34 5.61 -7.27
CA ASN A 60 20.11 4.41 -8.07
C ASN A 60 18.83 3.72 -7.62
N LEU A 61 18.12 3.11 -8.57
CA LEU A 61 17.01 2.23 -8.25
C LEU A 61 17.56 1.00 -7.49
N PRO A 62 17.03 0.66 -6.32
CA PRO A 62 17.32 -0.61 -5.67
C PRO A 62 17.19 -1.81 -6.60
N PRO A 63 17.95 -2.90 -6.36
CA PRO A 63 17.82 -4.13 -7.13
C PRO A 63 16.39 -4.66 -7.13
N ARG A 64 15.91 -5.08 -8.30
CA ARG A 64 14.58 -5.67 -8.44
C ARG A 64 14.50 -6.98 -7.66
N ARG A 65 13.37 -7.19 -6.98
CA ARG A 65 13.06 -8.41 -6.24
C ARG A 65 11.78 -9.05 -6.74
N ILE A 66 11.76 -10.38 -6.71
CA ILE A 66 10.60 -11.20 -7.06
C ILE A 66 10.10 -11.85 -5.77
N LEU A 67 8.86 -11.54 -5.38
CA LEU A 67 8.21 -12.07 -4.19
C LEU A 67 6.89 -12.77 -4.54
N PHE A 68 6.38 -13.54 -3.58
CA PHE A 68 5.10 -14.25 -3.67
C PHE A 68 4.29 -13.95 -2.42
N ILE A 69 3.00 -13.67 -2.58
CA ILE A 69 2.10 -13.51 -1.43
C ILE A 69 1.66 -14.89 -0.98
N LYS A 70 2.07 -15.30 0.22
CA LYS A 70 1.61 -16.57 0.83
C LYS A 70 0.36 -16.39 1.67
N ARG A 71 0.27 -15.25 2.36
CA ARG A 71 -0.77 -14.99 3.35
C ARG A 71 -1.02 -13.50 3.48
N LEU A 72 -2.27 -13.12 3.63
CA LEU A 72 -2.71 -11.79 4.07
C LEU A 72 -3.42 -11.94 5.42
N ILE A 73 -3.11 -11.07 6.37
CA ILE A 73 -3.76 -11.04 7.68
C ILE A 73 -4.41 -9.67 7.82
N ILE A 74 -5.72 -9.65 8.10
CA ILE A 74 -6.49 -8.44 8.32
C ILE A 74 -6.97 -8.47 9.77
N TYR A 75 -6.54 -7.50 10.55
CA TYR A 75 -6.94 -7.36 11.94
C TYR A 75 -8.20 -6.52 12.07
N SER A 76 -8.91 -6.70 13.18
CA SER A 76 -10.02 -5.83 13.59
C SER A 76 -11.15 -5.75 12.58
N ILE A 77 -11.49 -6.86 11.92
CA ILE A 77 -12.70 -6.90 11.10
C ILE A 77 -13.92 -6.95 12.02
N ARG A 78 -14.82 -5.98 11.84
CA ARG A 78 -16.12 -5.94 12.49
C ARG A 78 -17.18 -6.27 11.44
N GLY A 79 -17.71 -7.49 11.44
CA GLY A 79 -18.75 -7.93 10.51
C GLY A 79 -18.46 -9.29 9.86
N ASP A 80 -19.35 -9.71 8.96
CA ASP A 80 -19.17 -10.97 8.22
C ASP A 80 -18.07 -10.83 7.15
N VAL A 81 -17.20 -11.82 7.10
CA VAL A 81 -16.02 -11.90 6.23
C VAL A 81 -16.38 -12.53 4.88
N CYS A 82 -17.53 -13.20 4.79
CA CYS A 82 -17.98 -13.92 3.60
C CYS A 82 -18.02 -13.02 2.35
N ASP A 83 -18.05 -11.70 2.53
CA ASP A 83 -18.14 -10.73 1.46
C ASP A 83 -16.80 -10.14 0.99
N LEU A 84 -15.66 -10.58 1.53
CA LEU A 84 -14.38 -10.01 1.15
C LEU A 84 -13.82 -10.61 -0.15
N LYS A 85 -13.64 -9.77 -1.17
CA LYS A 85 -12.87 -10.10 -2.38
C LYS A 85 -11.58 -9.31 -2.40
N PHE A 86 -10.53 -9.85 -3.01
CA PHE A 86 -9.30 -9.09 -3.25
C PHE A 86 -8.70 -9.40 -4.62
N GLN A 87 -7.95 -8.44 -5.15
CA GLN A 87 -7.19 -8.60 -6.38
C GLN A 87 -5.80 -7.99 -6.24
N ILE A 88 -4.85 -8.55 -6.98
CA ILE A 88 -3.48 -8.07 -7.09
C ILE A 88 -3.29 -7.54 -8.50
N VAL A 89 -2.84 -6.29 -8.59
CA VAL A 89 -2.57 -5.58 -9.83
C VAL A 89 -1.09 -5.24 -9.89
N MET A 90 -0.44 -5.63 -10.98
CA MET A 90 0.96 -5.34 -11.28
C MET A 90 1.03 -4.88 -12.73
N GLU A 91 1.89 -3.90 -13.05
CA GLU A 91 1.98 -3.33 -14.41
C GLU A 91 0.61 -2.88 -14.98
N LYS A 92 -0.28 -2.38 -14.11
CA LYS A 92 -1.67 -1.98 -14.45
C LYS A 92 -2.57 -3.13 -14.94
N LYS A 93 -2.17 -4.39 -14.77
CA LYS A 93 -2.96 -5.59 -15.10
C LYS A 93 -3.31 -6.38 -13.84
N VAL A 94 -4.52 -6.93 -13.80
CA VAL A 94 -4.91 -7.86 -12.73
C VAL A 94 -4.14 -9.17 -12.97
N VAL A 95 -3.25 -9.51 -12.04
CA VAL A 95 -2.42 -10.73 -12.11
C VAL A 95 -2.94 -11.83 -11.19
N PHE A 96 -3.80 -11.50 -10.23
CA PHE A 96 -4.45 -12.44 -9.34
C PHE A 96 -5.79 -11.87 -8.85
N SER A 97 -6.80 -12.73 -8.67
CA SER A 97 -8.11 -12.34 -8.12
C SER A 97 -8.67 -13.47 -7.26
N SER A 98 -9.28 -13.13 -6.12
CA SER A 98 -9.99 -14.07 -5.26
C SER A 98 -11.32 -14.58 -5.86
N THR A 99 -11.69 -14.17 -7.07
CA THR A 99 -12.83 -14.78 -7.78
C THR A 99 -12.45 -16.06 -8.53
N SER A 100 -11.16 -16.37 -8.67
CA SER A 100 -10.72 -17.65 -9.23
C SER A 100 -10.94 -18.76 -8.20
N LEU A 101 -11.82 -19.70 -8.51
CA LEU A 101 -12.13 -20.87 -7.67
C LEU A 101 -10.82 -21.61 -7.30
N GLY A 102 -10.60 -21.93 -6.03
CA GLY A 102 -9.53 -22.83 -5.57
C GLY A 102 -8.19 -22.21 -5.14
N ASN A 103 -7.92 -20.93 -5.42
CA ASN A 103 -6.58 -20.34 -5.22
C ASN A 103 -6.40 -19.64 -3.86
N PHE A 104 -7.36 -19.73 -2.94
CA PHE A 104 -7.23 -19.14 -1.60
C PHE A 104 -8.15 -19.82 -0.60
N SER A 105 -7.82 -19.70 0.69
CA SER A 105 -8.69 -20.07 1.80
C SER A 105 -8.79 -18.93 2.79
N ILE A 106 -9.99 -18.59 3.23
CA ILE A 106 -10.24 -17.62 4.29
C ILE A 106 -10.50 -18.38 5.59
N LEU A 107 -9.71 -18.05 6.62
CA LEU A 107 -9.89 -18.51 7.98
C LEU A 107 -10.24 -17.30 8.84
N HIS A 108 -11.37 -17.37 9.53
CA HIS A 108 -11.78 -16.34 10.49
C HIS A 108 -11.37 -16.79 11.89
N ASP A 109 -10.46 -16.03 12.50
CA ASP A 109 -10.06 -16.22 13.88
C ASP A 109 -10.95 -15.35 14.77
N ILE A 110 -11.90 -16.01 15.44
CA ILE A 110 -12.88 -15.38 16.32
C ILE A 110 -12.20 -14.81 17.57
N GLU A 111 -11.09 -15.40 18.04
CA GLU A 111 -10.41 -14.98 19.26
C GLU A 111 -9.63 -13.67 19.04
N THR A 112 -9.00 -13.51 17.89
CA THR A 112 -8.22 -12.30 17.56
C THR A 112 -8.99 -11.26 16.74
N ALA A 113 -10.28 -11.52 16.44
CA ALA A 113 -11.07 -10.73 15.48
C ALA A 113 -10.30 -10.50 14.16
N GLY A 114 -9.58 -11.53 13.73
CA GLY A 114 -8.65 -11.51 12.62
C GLY A 114 -9.14 -12.36 11.46
N VAL A 115 -8.84 -11.93 10.25
CA VAL A 115 -9.07 -12.70 9.03
C VAL A 115 -7.74 -13.07 8.42
N LEU A 116 -7.56 -14.37 8.18
CA LEU A 116 -6.37 -14.92 7.59
C LEU A 116 -6.72 -15.49 6.21
N ILE A 117 -6.11 -14.92 5.19
CA ILE A 117 -6.31 -15.32 3.79
C ILE A 117 -5.02 -16.00 3.33
N ASN A 118 -5.05 -17.32 3.19
CA ASN A 118 -3.96 -18.05 2.54
C ASN A 118 -4.13 -17.93 1.04
N VAL A 119 -3.05 -17.65 0.33
CA VAL A 119 -3.02 -17.50 -1.13
C VAL A 119 -2.21 -18.67 -1.69
N TYR A 120 -2.87 -19.53 -2.45
CA TYR A 120 -2.27 -20.63 -3.19
C TYR A 120 -1.95 -20.16 -4.61
N ASP A 121 -0.85 -20.66 -5.18
CA ASP A 121 -0.42 -20.32 -6.54
C ASP A 121 -0.30 -18.81 -6.83
N SER A 122 0.26 -18.07 -5.86
CA SER A 122 0.54 -16.64 -6.05
C SER A 122 1.49 -16.42 -7.24
N PRO A 123 1.20 -15.47 -8.14
CA PRO A 123 2.11 -15.16 -9.25
C PRO A 123 3.41 -14.54 -8.74
N CYS A 124 4.45 -14.56 -9.57
CA CYS A 124 5.67 -13.79 -9.34
C CYS A 124 5.34 -12.28 -9.33
N LEU A 125 5.57 -11.61 -8.19
CA LEU A 125 5.31 -10.18 -8.01
C LEU A 125 6.61 -9.40 -7.93
N TYR A 126 6.65 -8.23 -8.56
CA TYR A 126 7.81 -7.33 -8.60
C TYR A 126 7.39 -5.87 -8.83
N ASP A 127 8.32 -4.93 -8.67
CA ASP A 127 8.12 -3.50 -8.86
C ASP A 127 6.92 -2.94 -8.07
N ASP A 128 6.00 -2.22 -8.74
CA ASP A 128 4.78 -1.66 -8.17
C ASP A 128 3.66 -2.71 -8.12
N VAL A 129 3.25 -3.07 -6.90
CA VAL A 129 2.13 -3.98 -6.68
C VAL A 129 1.02 -3.30 -5.92
N LYS A 130 -0.18 -3.36 -6.49
CA LYS A 130 -1.39 -2.83 -5.88
C LYS A 130 -2.28 -3.98 -5.44
N VAL A 131 -2.58 -4.02 -4.15
CA VAL A 131 -3.56 -4.93 -3.57
C VAL A 131 -4.85 -4.14 -3.33
N GLN A 132 -5.98 -4.65 -3.83
CA GLN A 132 -7.28 -4.01 -3.67
C GLN A 132 -8.26 -4.99 -3.04
N PHE A 133 -9.05 -4.49 -2.10
CA PHE A 133 -10.10 -5.24 -1.42
C PHE A 133 -11.46 -4.67 -1.80
N PHE A 134 -12.42 -5.54 -2.02
CA PHE A 134 -13.79 -5.23 -2.44
C PHE A 134 -14.79 -5.97 -1.57
N SER A 135 -15.98 -5.40 -1.44
CA SER A 135 -17.15 -6.10 -0.89
C SER A 135 -17.87 -6.83 -2.02
N SER A 136 -18.26 -8.08 -1.80
CA SER A 136 -19.04 -8.90 -2.72
C SER A 136 -20.45 -8.33 -2.95
N VAL A 137 -21.05 -7.72 -1.92
CA VAL A 137 -22.44 -7.24 -1.89
C VAL A 137 -22.64 -6.06 -2.84
N SER A 138 -21.64 -5.20 -2.93
CA SER A 138 -21.74 -3.95 -3.72
C SER A 138 -20.72 -3.86 -4.86
N ASN A 139 -19.75 -4.78 -4.92
CA ASN A 139 -18.52 -4.64 -5.72
C ASN A 139 -17.81 -3.28 -5.53
N HIS A 140 -18.15 -2.52 -4.49
CA HIS A 140 -17.43 -1.31 -4.14
C HIS A 140 -16.09 -1.67 -3.54
N LYS A 141 -15.09 -0.90 -3.94
CA LYS A 141 -13.73 -0.97 -3.43
C LYS A 141 -13.72 -0.45 -1.99
N ILE A 142 -13.47 -1.35 -1.05
CA ILE A 142 -13.38 -1.02 0.39
C ILE A 142 -12.03 -0.36 0.67
N ALA A 143 -10.97 -0.93 0.11
CA ALA A 143 -9.62 -0.46 0.34
C ALA A 143 -8.71 -0.74 -0.85
N SER A 144 -7.64 0.03 -0.97
CA SER A 144 -6.47 -0.39 -1.73
C SER A 144 -5.21 0.17 -1.14
N ALA A 145 -4.17 -0.64 -1.19
CA ALA A 145 -2.82 -0.21 -0.96
C ALA A 145 -2.00 -0.48 -2.21
N ILE A 146 -1.17 0.49 -2.58
CA ILE A 146 -0.04 0.25 -3.49
C ILE A 146 1.21 0.14 -2.61
N VAL A 147 1.97 -0.92 -2.85
CA VAL A 147 3.20 -1.26 -2.16
C VAL A 147 4.28 -1.52 -3.22
N LEU A 148 5.45 -0.93 -3.04
CA LEU A 148 6.61 -1.34 -3.82
C LEU A 148 7.18 -2.61 -3.21
N VAL A 149 7.28 -3.67 -4.02
CA VAL A 149 7.72 -5.01 -3.59
C VAL A 149 9.14 -4.98 -3.02
N TRP A 150 10.00 -4.08 -3.51
CA TRP A 150 11.38 -3.96 -3.04
C TRP A 150 11.55 -3.34 -1.64
N ALA A 151 10.49 -2.75 -1.06
CA ALA A 151 10.61 -1.87 0.10
C ALA A 151 9.86 -2.40 1.32
N ASN A 152 9.39 -3.65 1.24
CA ASN A 152 8.91 -4.41 2.39
C ASN A 152 10.02 -4.78 3.38
N ASP A 153 11.30 -4.58 3.02
CA ASP A 153 12.45 -4.75 3.93
C ASP A 153 12.66 -3.56 4.89
N PHE A 154 11.95 -2.45 4.69
CA PHE A 154 12.12 -1.22 5.48
C PHE A 154 10.96 -0.94 6.45
N ILE A 155 10.06 -1.93 6.66
CA ILE A 155 8.95 -1.88 7.62
C ILE A 155 9.29 -2.76 8.81
#